data_AF-A0AAW2MII0-F1
#
_entry.id   AF-A0AAW2MII0-F1
#
_cell.length_a   1.000
_cell.length_b   1.000
_cell.length_c   1.000
_cell.angle_alpha   90.00
_cell.angle_beta   90.00
_cell.angle_gamma   90.00
#
_symmetry.space_group_name_H-M   'P 1'
#
loop_
_entity.id
_entity.type
_entity.pdbx_description
1 polymer ?
#
loop_
_entity_poly.entity_id
_entity_poly.type
_entity_poly.pdbx_seq_one_letter_code
_entity_poly.pdbx_strand_id
1 'polypeptide(L)'
;MIYVPTAIKKLTLQKFKLSWKEMSMIGGLLKLEVLKMMYIVFDGKEWKTNRDEFGELKFLKLSGLKLHRWNTSSYHFPKLQHLVVQRCWKLKKFPSSLGDIPTLQIIDIDSCSKSMADSALQVQKKQEEDGNDKLKVNISGFCR
;
A
#
# COMPACT_ATOMS: atom_id res chain seq x y z
N MET A 1 -9.81 1.93 -25.83
CA MET A 1 -10.37 1.82 -24.46
C MET A 1 -9.89 0.49 -23.88
N ILE A 2 -9.29 0.48 -22.69
CA ILE A 2 -8.94 -0.77 -22.01
C ILE A 2 -10.20 -1.23 -21.27
N TYR A 3 -10.78 -2.36 -21.69
CA TYR A 3 -11.89 -2.99 -20.99
C TYR A 3 -11.33 -3.71 -19.77
N VAL A 4 -11.57 -3.19 -18.57
CA VAL A 4 -11.11 -3.82 -17.34
C VAL A 4 -12.23 -4.74 -16.83
N PRO A 5 -12.04 -6.07 -16.78
CA PRO A 5 -13.07 -6.98 -16.32
C PRO A 5 -13.48 -6.66 -14.88
N THR A 6 -14.76 -6.41 -14.66
CA THR A 6 -15.34 -6.02 -13.35
C THR A 6 -15.32 -7.14 -12.31
N ALA A 7 -14.89 -8.35 -12.69
CA ALA A 7 -14.81 -9.52 -11.83
C ALA A 7 -13.40 -9.81 -11.27
N ILE A 8 -12.39 -8.99 -11.58
CA ILE A 8 -11.01 -9.26 -11.14
C ILE A 8 -10.92 -9.11 -9.62
N LYS A 9 -10.60 -10.23 -8.95
CA LYS A 9 -10.31 -10.26 -7.51
C LYS A 9 -8.84 -10.12 -7.16
N LYS A 10 -7.95 -10.56 -8.06
CA LYS A 10 -6.51 -10.59 -7.82
C LYS A 10 -5.81 -10.06 -9.05
N LEU A 11 -5.02 -9.01 -8.87
CA LEU A 11 -4.24 -8.41 -9.94
C LEU A 11 -2.76 -8.37 -9.53
N THR A 12 -1.91 -8.85 -10.42
CA THR A 12 -0.46 -8.75 -10.28
C THR A 12 0.10 -8.02 -11.49
N LEU A 13 0.79 -6.91 -11.24
CA LEU A 13 1.46 -6.10 -12.25
C LEU A 13 2.96 -6.20 -12.01
N GLN A 14 3.71 -6.48 -13.07
CA GLN A 14 5.15 -6.65 -12.98
C GLN A 14 5.87 -6.05 -14.18
N LYS A 15 6.92 -5.26 -13.92
CA LYS A 15 7.81 -4.68 -14.96
C LYS A 15 7.05 -3.91 -16.04
N PHE A 16 6.12 -3.05 -15.62
CA PHE A 16 5.28 -2.26 -16.52
C PHE A 16 5.40 -0.76 -16.21
N LYS A 17 5.11 0.08 -17.20
CA LYS A 17 4.94 1.52 -17.01
C LYS A 17 3.47 1.82 -16.77
N LEU A 18 3.14 2.47 -15.66
CA LEU A 18 1.76 2.74 -15.27
C LEU A 18 1.56 4.22 -15.00
N SER A 19 0.63 4.85 -15.72
CA SER A 19 0.20 6.21 -15.44
C SER A 19 -0.71 6.25 -14.20
N TRP A 20 -0.84 7.43 -13.57
CA TRP A 20 -1.79 7.60 -12.46
C TRP A 20 -3.24 7.40 -12.88
N LYS A 21 -3.57 7.69 -14.15
CA LYS A 21 -4.90 7.45 -14.71
C LYS A 21 -5.22 5.96 -14.74
N GLU A 22 -4.29 5.12 -15.19
CA GLU A 22 -4.47 3.67 -15.20
C GLU A 22 -4.48 3.09 -13.78
N MET A 23 -3.67 3.64 -12.87
CA MET A 23 -3.71 3.29 -11.46
C MET A 23 -5.08 3.56 -10.84
N SER A 24 -5.71 4.69 -11.19
CA SER A 24 -7.07 5.03 -10.76
C SER A 24 -8.12 4.07 -11.31
N MET A 25 -7.99 3.63 -12.57
CA MET A 25 -8.86 2.58 -13.13
C MET A 25 -8.75 1.26 -12.36
N ILE A 26 -7.54 0.87 -11.94
CA ILE A 26 -7.33 -0.30 -11.08
C ILE A 26 -7.97 -0.08 -9.70
N GLY A 27 -7.85 1.13 -9.15
CA GLY A 27 -8.51 1.53 -7.90
C GLY A 27 -10.02 1.41 -7.93
N GLY A 28 -10.65 1.69 -9.08
CA GLY A 28 -12.10 1.56 -9.28
C GLY A 28 -12.62 0.11 -9.42
N LEU A 29 -11.78 -0.91 -9.32
CA LEU A 29 -12.21 -2.31 -9.44
C LEU A 29 -12.95 -2.78 -8.19
N LEU A 30 -14.28 -2.82 -8.30
CA LEU A 30 -15.24 -3.13 -7.22
C LEU A 30 -15.10 -4.51 -6.58
N LYS A 31 -14.28 -5.42 -7.13
CA LYS A 31 -14.06 -6.76 -6.57
C LYS A 31 -12.59 -7.04 -6.27
N LEU A 32 -11.70 -6.05 -6.44
CA LEU A 32 -10.26 -6.26 -6.30
C LEU A 32 -9.89 -6.41 -4.81
N GLU A 33 -9.58 -7.64 -4.41
CA GLU A 33 -9.18 -7.98 -3.05
C GLU A 33 -7.65 -8.03 -2.88
N VAL A 34 -6.91 -8.32 -3.97
CA VAL A 34 -5.45 -8.49 -3.93
C VAL A 34 -4.80 -7.70 -5.05
N LEU A 35 -3.88 -6.80 -4.70
CA LEU A 35 -3.06 -6.06 -5.64
C LEU A 35 -1.58 -6.27 -5.33
N LYS A 36 -0.82 -6.71 -6.34
CA LYS A 36 0.64 -6.85 -6.26
C LYS A 36 1.28 -6.02 -7.35
N MET A 37 2.15 -5.09 -6.99
CA MET A 37 2.89 -4.24 -7.91
C MET A 37 4.38 -4.46 -7.71
N MET A 38 5.06 -4.93 -8.76
CA MET A 38 6.47 -5.32 -8.73
C MET A 38 7.23 -4.62 -9.84
N TYR A 39 8.20 -3.79 -9.49
CA TYR A 39 9.05 -3.06 -10.45
C TYR A 39 8.21 -2.21 -11.43
N ILE A 40 7.16 -1.56 -10.93
CA ILE A 40 6.34 -0.63 -11.72
C ILE A 40 7.03 0.73 -11.79
N VAL A 41 7.00 1.33 -12.98
CA VAL A 41 7.50 2.68 -13.24
C VAL A 41 6.29 3.61 -13.42
N PHE A 42 6.11 4.53 -12.48
CA PHE A 42 5.05 5.54 -12.56
C PHE A 42 5.53 6.82 -13.25
N ASP A 43 4.58 7.53 -13.87
CA ASP A 43 4.77 8.91 -14.34
C ASP A 43 4.70 9.91 -13.17
N GLY A 44 5.59 9.71 -12.18
CA GLY A 44 5.65 10.53 -10.98
C GLY A 44 6.20 9.78 -9.78
N LYS A 45 6.38 10.53 -8.69
CA LYS A 45 6.99 10.04 -7.44
C LYS A 45 5.99 9.95 -6.29
N GLU A 46 4.77 10.43 -6.48
CA GLU A 46 3.74 10.50 -5.44
C GLU A 46 2.49 9.77 -5.90
N TRP A 47 2.08 8.77 -5.14
CA TRP A 47 0.81 8.09 -5.33
C TRP A 47 -0.22 8.78 -4.44
N LYS A 48 -1.14 9.50 -5.08
CA LYS A 48 -2.35 10.01 -4.44
C LYS A 48 -3.47 9.01 -4.69
N THR A 49 -4.04 8.46 -3.63
CA THR A 49 -5.22 7.61 -3.74
C THR A 49 -6.45 8.51 -3.79
N ASN A 50 -7.34 8.29 -4.75
CA ASN A 50 -8.52 9.13 -4.94
C ASN A 50 -9.74 8.55 -4.20
N ARG A 51 -10.77 9.39 -4.10
CA ARG A 51 -12.06 9.01 -3.53
C ARG A 51 -12.60 7.75 -4.20
N ASP A 52 -13.17 6.86 -3.39
CA ASP A 52 -13.86 5.63 -3.82
C ASP A 52 -12.97 4.58 -4.53
N GLU A 53 -11.64 4.67 -4.40
CA GLU A 53 -10.70 3.65 -4.87
C GLU A 53 -10.41 2.58 -3.79
N PHE A 54 -10.09 1.35 -4.21
CA PHE A 54 -9.59 0.24 -3.38
C PHE A 54 -10.49 -0.21 -2.22
N GLY A 55 -11.80 0.05 -2.29
CA GLY A 55 -12.76 -0.29 -1.23
C GLY A 55 -12.80 -1.77 -0.82
N GLU A 56 -12.52 -2.70 -1.73
CA GLU A 56 -12.49 -4.16 -1.45
C GLU A 56 -11.10 -4.71 -1.17
N LEU A 57 -10.06 -3.88 -1.21
CA LEU A 57 -8.68 -4.36 -1.17
C LEU A 57 -8.32 -4.86 0.23
N LYS A 58 -7.92 -6.14 0.31
CA LYS A 58 -7.48 -6.80 1.55
C LYS A 58 -5.97 -6.98 1.62
N PHE A 59 -5.31 -7.13 0.47
CA PHE A 59 -3.87 -7.33 0.38
C PHE A 59 -3.25 -6.37 -0.63
N LEU A 60 -2.22 -5.63 -0.20
CA LEU A 60 -1.43 -4.76 -1.05
C LEU A 60 0.06 -5.11 -0.94
N LYS A 61 0.70 -5.41 -2.07
CA LYS A 61 2.16 -5.55 -2.16
C LYS A 61 2.77 -4.50 -3.07
N LEU A 62 3.73 -3.76 -2.53
CA LEU A 62 4.58 -2.79 -3.22
C LEU A 62 6.01 -3.33 -3.22
N SER A 63 6.55 -3.66 -4.39
CA SER A 63 7.91 -4.19 -4.49
C SER A 63 8.74 -3.49 -5.55
N GLY A 64 9.91 -2.99 -5.18
CA GLY A 64 10.86 -2.39 -6.12
C GLY A 64 10.32 -1.13 -6.81
N LEU A 65 9.43 -0.39 -6.16
CA LEU A 65 8.83 0.83 -6.71
C LEU A 65 9.74 2.04 -6.46
N LYS A 66 9.84 2.95 -7.44
CA LYS A 66 10.52 4.25 -7.27
C LYS A 66 9.60 5.32 -6.66
N LEU A 67 8.68 4.91 -5.79
CA LEU A 67 7.72 5.77 -5.10
C LEU A 67 8.40 6.52 -3.97
N HIS A 68 8.17 7.83 -3.84
CA HIS A 68 8.74 8.66 -2.78
C HIS A 68 7.71 9.03 -1.72
N ARG A 69 6.47 9.26 -2.13
CA ARG A 69 5.35 9.60 -1.26
C ARG A 69 4.16 8.73 -1.61
N TRP A 70 3.47 8.28 -0.58
CA TRP A 70 2.13 7.74 -0.68
C TRP A 70 1.25 8.69 0.12
N ASN A 71 0.18 9.19 -0.51
CA ASN A 71 -0.77 10.11 0.07
C ASN A 71 -2.14 9.45 -0.03
N THR A 72 -2.62 8.95 1.11
CA THR A 72 -3.92 8.28 1.22
C THR A 72 -4.56 8.61 2.55
N SER A 73 -5.87 8.36 2.65
CA SER A 73 -6.65 8.34 3.87
C SER A 73 -7.09 6.91 4.20
N SER A 74 -7.55 6.68 5.42
CA SER A 74 -8.02 5.36 5.88
C SER A 74 -9.23 4.85 5.09
N TYR A 75 -10.14 5.75 4.71
CA TYR A 75 -11.36 5.41 3.97
C TYR A 75 -11.12 4.91 2.54
N HIS A 76 -9.92 5.09 1.97
CA HIS A 76 -9.58 4.48 0.69
C HIS A 76 -9.25 2.97 0.81
N PHE A 77 -8.90 2.50 2.00
CA PHE A 77 -8.49 1.11 2.22
C PHE A 77 -9.23 0.49 3.42
N PRO A 78 -10.58 0.57 3.48
CA PRO A 78 -11.33 0.24 4.68
C PRO A 78 -11.24 -1.25 5.05
N LYS A 79 -10.89 -2.12 4.09
CA LYS A 79 -10.79 -3.57 4.25
C LYS A 79 -9.35 -4.10 4.21
N LEU A 80 -8.35 -3.23 4.17
CA LEU A 80 -6.96 -3.64 4.04
C LEU A 80 -6.49 -4.37 5.29
N GLN A 81 -6.06 -5.61 5.12
CA GLN A 81 -5.61 -6.49 6.20
C GLN A 81 -4.10 -6.66 6.21
N HIS A 82 -3.47 -6.66 5.03
CA HIS A 82 -2.06 -6.97 4.89
C HIS A 82 -1.39 -6.04 3.88
N LEU A 83 -0.39 -5.32 4.36
CA LEU A 83 0.48 -4.48 3.56
C LEU A 83 1.90 -5.06 3.52
N VAL A 84 2.44 -5.19 2.31
CA VAL A 84 3.82 -5.64 2.08
C VAL A 84 4.59 -4.58 1.31
N VAL A 85 5.69 -4.09 1.87
CA VAL A 85 6.58 -3.12 1.22
C VAL A 85 8.00 -3.66 1.16
N GLN A 86 8.50 -3.93 -0.06
CA GLN A 86 9.81 -4.55 -0.26
C GLN A 86 10.66 -3.74 -1.24
N ARG A 87 11.91 -3.44 -0.91
CA ARG A 87 12.85 -2.79 -1.83
C ARG A 87 12.35 -1.43 -2.36
N CYS A 88 11.53 -0.72 -1.59
CA CYS A 88 10.97 0.60 -1.92
C CYS A 88 11.75 1.71 -1.21
N TRP A 89 13.07 1.77 -1.44
CA TRP A 89 14.04 2.61 -0.72
C TRP A 89 13.78 4.12 -0.71
N LYS A 90 12.94 4.62 -1.63
CA LYS A 90 12.61 6.04 -1.75
C LYS A 90 11.36 6.41 -0.95
N LEU A 91 10.50 5.43 -0.62
CA LEU A 91 9.31 5.67 0.18
C LEU A 91 9.74 5.75 1.63
N LYS A 92 9.74 6.96 2.19
CA LYS A 92 10.35 7.23 3.50
C LYS A 92 9.40 7.10 4.69
N LYS A 93 8.09 7.18 4.46
CA LYS A 93 7.07 7.10 5.51
C LYS A 93 5.75 6.61 4.96
N PHE A 94 4.95 6.01 5.83
CA PHE A 94 3.52 5.83 5.60
C PHE A 94 2.74 7.10 5.95
N PRO A 95 1.56 7.30 5.34
CA PRO A 95 0.56 8.23 5.87
C PRO A 95 0.17 7.85 7.31
N SER A 96 -0.02 8.85 8.17
CA SER A 96 -0.54 8.64 9.53
C SER A 96 -1.95 8.02 9.55
N SER A 97 -2.71 8.25 8.48
CA SER A 97 -4.04 7.68 8.24
C SER A 97 -4.04 6.15 8.12
N LEU A 98 -2.89 5.53 7.86
CA LEU A 98 -2.78 4.08 7.83
C LEU A 98 -3.01 3.47 9.23
N GLY A 99 -2.69 4.21 10.29
CA GLY A 99 -3.02 3.82 11.67
C GLY A 99 -4.52 3.81 11.93
N ASP A 100 -5.30 4.60 11.20
CA ASP A 100 -6.77 4.66 11.36
C ASP A 100 -7.50 3.53 10.61
N ILE A 101 -6.80 2.52 10.11
CA ILE A 101 -7.40 1.36 9.42
C ILE A 101 -7.53 0.21 10.42
N PRO A 102 -8.71 -0.01 11.04
CA PRO A 102 -8.89 -1.01 12.09
C PRO A 102 -8.78 -2.46 11.57
N THR A 103 -8.92 -2.66 10.26
CA THR A 103 -8.81 -3.97 9.61
C THR A 103 -7.37 -4.37 9.34
N LEU A 104 -6.40 -3.45 9.45
CA LEU A 104 -5.00 -3.70 9.16
C LEU A 104 -4.40 -4.56 10.27
N GLN A 105 -3.93 -5.75 9.91
CA GLN A 105 -3.41 -6.75 10.85
C GLN A 105 -1.91 -6.97 10.71
N ILE A 106 -1.37 -6.81 9.50
CA ILE A 106 0.03 -7.11 9.22
C ILE A 106 0.63 -6.05 8.30
N ILE A 107 1.79 -5.54 8.70
CA ILE A 107 2.69 -4.76 7.86
C ILE A 107 4.02 -5.50 7.77
N ASP A 108 4.34 -6.03 6.59
CA ASP A 108 5.65 -6.63 6.33
C ASP A 108 6.52 -5.66 5.53
N ILE A 109 7.71 -5.38 6.06
CA ILE A 109 8.69 -4.52 5.42
C ILE A 109 9.99 -5.29 5.23
N ASP A 110 10.52 -5.24 4.01
CA ASP A 110 11.82 -5.81 3.68
C ASP A 110 12.67 -4.81 2.88
N SER A 111 13.98 -4.77 3.14
CA SER A 111 14.93 -3.99 2.34
C SER A 111 14.47 -2.51 2.18
N CYS A 112 14.35 -1.80 3.30
CA CYS A 112 13.67 -0.51 3.40
C CYS A 112 14.60 0.66 3.78
N SER A 113 14.07 1.89 3.94
CA SER A 113 14.82 2.94 4.64
C SER A 113 14.57 2.88 6.14
N LYS A 114 15.53 3.28 6.97
CA LYS A 114 15.33 3.38 8.44
C LYS A 114 14.08 4.20 8.79
N SER A 115 13.89 5.32 8.09
CA SER A 115 12.71 6.17 8.28
C SER A 115 11.38 5.46 7.99
N MET A 116 11.37 4.50 7.06
CA MET A 116 10.18 3.71 6.72
C MET A 116 9.89 2.70 7.83
N ALA A 117 10.92 2.04 8.36
CA ALA A 117 10.80 1.18 9.54
C ALA A 117 10.23 1.96 10.74
N ASP A 118 10.81 3.12 11.05
CA ASP A 118 10.33 3.99 12.15
C ASP A 118 8.87 4.40 11.93
N SER A 119 8.51 4.78 10.70
CA SER A 119 7.14 5.15 10.35
C SER A 119 6.15 3.99 10.48
N ALA A 120 6.56 2.75 10.24
CA ALA A 120 5.71 1.58 10.41
C ALA A 120 5.45 1.28 11.89
N LEU A 121 6.48 1.39 12.72
CA LEU A 121 6.35 1.28 14.17
C LEU A 121 5.46 2.38 14.76
N GLN A 122 5.49 3.60 14.20
CA GLN A 122 4.55 4.66 14.59
C GLN A 122 3.10 4.33 14.24
N VAL A 123 2.85 3.68 13.11
CA VAL A 123 1.50 3.20 12.74
C VAL A 123 1.02 2.15 13.75
N GLN A 124 1.88 1.23 14.15
CA GLN A 124 1.59 0.22 15.18
C GLN A 124 1.27 0.86 16.52
N LYS A 125 2.16 1.73 17.01
CA LYS A 125 1.99 2.43 18.28
C LYS A 125 0.67 3.21 18.34
N LYS A 126 0.30 3.89 17.25
CA LYS A 126 -0.98 4.59 17.16
C LYS A 126 -2.17 3.64 17.34
N GLN A 127 -2.16 2.48 16.69
CA GLN A 127 -3.23 1.50 16.87
C GLN A 127 -3.29 0.96 18.30
N GLU A 128 -2.14 0.74 18.94
CA GLU A 128 -2.07 0.34 20.35
C GLU A 128 -2.68 1.41 21.27
N GLU A 129 -2.36 2.69 21.04
CA GLU A 129 -2.95 3.83 21.77
C GLU A 129 -4.47 3.93 21.58
N ASP A 130 -4.96 3.56 20.40
CA ASP A 130 -6.39 3.48 20.06
C ASP A 130 -7.07 2.17 20.55
N GLY A 131 -6.33 1.30 21.25
CA GLY A 131 -6.85 0.06 21.85
C GLY A 131 -6.84 -1.17 20.93
N ASN A 132 -6.13 -1.13 19.80
CA ASN A 132 -5.93 -2.25 18.89
C ASN A 132 -4.48 -2.77 18.95
N ASP A 133 -4.25 -3.83 19.71
CA ASP A 133 -2.98 -4.53 19.88
C ASP A 133 -2.71 -5.63 18.83
N LYS A 134 -3.63 -5.82 17.88
CA LYS A 134 -3.56 -6.93 16.91
C LYS A 134 -2.63 -6.67 15.73
N LEU A 135 -2.31 -5.41 15.45
CA LEU A 135 -1.43 -5.04 14.33
C LEU A 135 0.00 -5.50 14.61
N LYS A 136 0.53 -6.33 13.71
CA LYS A 136 1.92 -6.80 13.74
C LYS A 136 2.73 -6.11 12.66
N VAL A 137 3.85 -5.51 13.04
CA VAL A 137 4.85 -4.97 12.12
C VAL A 137 6.06 -5.90 12.10
N ASN A 138 6.33 -6.49 10.94
CA ASN A 138 7.50 -7.34 10.73
C ASN A 138 8.50 -6.59 9.86
N ILE A 139 9.71 -6.39 10.38
CA ILE A 139 10.79 -5.70 9.68
C ILE A 139 11.90 -6.72 9.45
N SER A 140 12.26 -6.89 8.19
CA SER A 140 13.26 -7.86 7.74
C SER A 140 14.21 -7.25 6.73
N GLY A 141 15.34 -7.93 6.49
CA GLY A 141 16.41 -7.43 5.63
C GLY A 141 17.10 -6.19 6.20
N PHE A 142 18.12 -5.70 5.48
CA PHE A 142 18.90 -4.54 5.92
C PHE A 142 18.17 -3.25 5.50
N CYS A 143 17.59 -2.53 6.47
CA CYS A 143 17.07 -1.18 6.20
C CYS A 143 18.21 -0.15 6.26
N ARG A 144 18.30 0.70 5.23
CA ARG A 144 19.38 1.67 5.02
C ARG A 144 19.05 3.08 5.51
#